data_AF-A0A2V9XQT5-F1
#
_entry.id   AF-A0A2V9XQT5-F1
#
_cell.length_a   1.000
_cell.length_b   1.000
_cell.length_c   1.000
_cell.angle_alpha   90.00
_cell.angle_beta   90.00
_cell.angle_gamma   90.00
#
_symmetry.space_group_name_H-M   'P 1'
#
loop_
_entity.id
_entity.type
_entity.pdbx_description
1 polymer ?
#
loop_
_entity_poly.entity_id
_entity_poly.type
_entity_poly.pdbx_seq_one_letter_code
_entity_poly.pdbx_strand_id
1 'polypeptide(L)'
;MNAFQVSRRVGLAFLFLLAPLSVSARVPKFTLPSEASAILDQIYSFDLDGAVEAAHHMQKEQPDHPLGLLLEAEAIWWRTWCTSADFKFAMTDARRRPKLESDRRYLELSTKVLSLAEAHLRQGESAEMQFYAGMAEASLARMYGLRAENRNAARSGVRAREHLLRAKTLDPDLFDTDFGLGLYNYYVDTLSAAAKILRFFMGIPGGSKQDGVRLLEHAIAQGVLTSNVARFYLALNLHRYDQQYEKALNILTPLVERYPANPLYQLARGDLYAKLGRKQQALACYRAASALPVQNAECQAHVRDLVRASIASLDLRP
;
A
#
# COMPACT_ATOMS: atom_id res chain seq x y z
N MET A 1 -50.19 -35.62 71.11
CA MET A 1 -50.46 -34.37 70.35
C MET A 1 -49.36 -33.39 70.73
N ASN A 2 -48.31 -33.32 69.90
CA ASN A 2 -47.91 -32.14 69.09
C ASN A 2 -47.45 -30.94 69.94
N ALA A 3 -46.28 -30.34 69.78
CA ALA A 3 -45.36 -30.33 68.65
C ALA A 3 -43.94 -29.92 69.08
N PHE A 4 -42.96 -30.42 68.33
CA PHE A 4 -41.54 -30.07 68.35
C PHE A 4 -41.32 -28.59 68.01
N GLN A 5 -40.54 -27.87 68.81
CA GLN A 5 -39.93 -26.60 68.41
C GLN A 5 -38.52 -26.86 67.87
N VAL A 6 -38.39 -26.80 66.54
CA VAL A 6 -37.12 -26.84 65.82
C VAL A 6 -36.63 -25.41 65.60
N SER A 7 -35.45 -25.14 66.14
CA SER A 7 -34.64 -23.95 65.95
C SER A 7 -34.27 -23.76 64.47
N ARG A 8 -34.63 -22.62 63.87
CA ARG A 8 -34.07 -22.18 62.57
C ARG A 8 -33.26 -20.91 62.76
N ARG A 9 -31.94 -21.05 62.85
CA ARG A 9 -30.99 -19.97 62.62
C ARG A 9 -30.91 -19.74 61.11
N VAL A 10 -31.37 -18.59 60.64
CA VAL A 10 -31.20 -18.16 59.24
C VAL A 10 -29.79 -17.60 59.11
N GLY A 11 -28.89 -18.38 58.52
CA GLY A 11 -27.57 -17.89 58.09
C GLY A 11 -27.71 -17.19 56.74
N LEU A 12 -27.51 -15.87 56.69
CA LEU A 12 -27.31 -15.15 55.43
C LEU A 12 -25.94 -15.54 54.86
N ALA A 13 -25.93 -16.37 53.83
CA ALA A 13 -24.74 -16.59 53.02
C ALA A 13 -24.61 -15.44 52.01
N PHE A 14 -23.70 -14.50 52.27
CA PHE A 14 -23.27 -13.49 51.30
C PHE A 14 -22.38 -14.17 50.25
N LEU A 15 -22.96 -14.56 49.11
CA LEU A 15 -22.21 -14.94 47.91
C LEU A 15 -21.64 -13.67 47.28
N PHE A 16 -20.36 -13.39 47.54
CA PHE A 16 -19.59 -12.42 46.75
C PHE A 16 -19.37 -12.99 45.34
N LEU A 17 -20.22 -12.60 44.40
CA LEU A 17 -19.96 -12.73 42.96
C LEU A 17 -18.82 -11.79 42.59
N LEU A 18 -17.58 -12.28 42.65
CA LEU A 18 -16.42 -11.66 42.03
C LEU A 18 -16.62 -11.71 40.52
N ALA A 19 -17.16 -10.64 39.94
CA ALA A 19 -17.16 -10.45 38.50
C ALA A 19 -15.69 -10.42 38.02
N PRO A 20 -15.30 -11.21 37.01
CA PRO A 20 -13.95 -11.15 36.50
C PRO A 20 -13.73 -9.78 35.87
N LEU A 21 -12.90 -8.96 36.51
CA LEU A 21 -12.36 -7.74 35.91
C LEU A 21 -11.56 -8.15 34.68
N SER A 22 -12.22 -8.12 33.51
CA SER A 22 -11.54 -8.20 32.23
C SER A 22 -10.71 -6.92 32.08
N VAL A 23 -9.48 -6.95 32.55
CA VAL A 23 -8.48 -5.96 32.16
C VAL A 23 -8.31 -6.15 30.66
N SER A 24 -8.99 -5.31 29.87
CA SER A 24 -8.71 -5.20 28.44
C SER A 24 -7.27 -4.71 28.34
N ALA A 25 -6.34 -5.65 28.14
CA ALA A 25 -4.98 -5.31 27.78
C ALA A 25 -5.07 -4.56 26.45
N ARG A 26 -4.87 -3.24 26.52
CA ARG A 26 -4.91 -2.39 25.33
C ARG A 26 -3.76 -2.84 24.44
N VAL A 27 -4.07 -3.45 23.30
CA VAL A 27 -3.08 -3.83 22.29
C VAL A 27 -2.27 -2.56 21.97
N PRO A 28 -0.92 -2.58 22.06
CA PRO A 28 -0.11 -1.44 21.70
C PRO A 28 -0.44 -1.04 20.27
N LYS A 29 -0.76 0.24 20.04
CA LYS A 29 -1.00 0.74 18.68
C LYS A 29 0.26 0.52 17.85
N PHE A 30 0.09 0.05 16.63
CA PHE A 30 1.18 -0.01 15.67
C PHE A 30 1.77 1.39 15.47
N THR A 31 3.07 1.52 15.74
CA THR A 31 3.83 2.76 15.59
C THR A 31 5.09 2.48 14.82
N LEU A 32 5.41 3.36 13.87
CA LEU A 32 6.68 3.27 13.17
C LEU A 32 7.81 3.89 13.99
N PRO A 33 9.00 3.26 14.01
CA PRO A 33 10.22 3.92 14.45
C PRO A 33 10.45 5.22 13.67
N SER A 34 11.07 6.22 14.31
CA SER A 34 11.38 7.51 13.66
C SER A 34 12.27 7.33 12.42
N GLU A 35 13.25 6.41 12.49
CA GLU A 35 14.10 6.04 11.35
C GLU A 35 13.28 5.54 10.15
N ALA A 36 12.27 4.68 10.38
CA ALA A 36 11.39 4.19 9.31
C ALA A 36 10.57 5.33 8.67
N SER A 37 10.15 6.32 9.46
CA SER A 37 9.44 7.49 8.96
C SER A 37 10.33 8.38 8.09
N ALA A 38 11.61 8.55 8.48
CA ALA A 38 12.60 9.26 7.67
C ALA A 38 12.87 8.55 6.33
N ILE A 39 13.00 7.22 6.35
CA ILE A 39 13.17 6.41 5.12
C ILE A 39 11.96 6.58 4.19
N LEU A 40 10.73 6.56 4.72
CA LEU A 40 9.54 6.81 3.91
C LEU A 40 9.54 8.21 3.30
N ASP A 41 9.93 9.23 4.06
CA ASP A 41 10.02 10.59 3.53
C ASP A 41 11.04 10.66 2.39
N GLN A 42 12.19 9.97 2.48
CA GLN A 42 13.15 9.85 1.38
C GLN A 42 12.55 9.15 0.15
N ILE A 43 11.85 8.02 0.35
CA ILE A 43 11.19 7.29 -0.74
C ILE A 43 10.21 8.21 -1.48
N TYR A 44 9.34 8.90 -0.74
CA TYR A 44 8.29 9.72 -1.33
C TYR A 44 8.77 11.08 -1.83
N SER A 45 9.88 11.61 -1.31
CA SER A 45 10.62 12.73 -1.92
C SER A 45 11.48 12.31 -3.12
N PHE A 46 11.51 11.02 -3.44
CA PHE A 46 12.23 10.42 -4.55
C PHE A 46 13.78 10.38 -4.39
N ASP A 47 14.27 10.47 -3.15
CA ASP A 47 15.64 10.13 -2.75
C ASP A 47 15.76 8.61 -2.54
N LEU A 48 15.71 7.87 -3.65
CA LEU A 48 15.63 6.41 -3.60
C LEU A 48 16.96 5.76 -3.20
N ASP A 49 18.10 6.36 -3.55
CA ASP A 49 19.41 5.82 -3.16
C ASP A 49 19.65 6.05 -1.65
N GLY A 50 19.33 7.23 -1.13
CA GLY A 50 19.39 7.51 0.30
C GLY A 50 18.44 6.65 1.12
N ALA A 51 17.22 6.41 0.63
CA ALA A 51 16.27 5.49 1.25
C ALA A 51 16.81 4.04 1.33
N VAL A 52 17.49 3.56 0.29
CA VAL A 52 18.10 2.22 0.28
C VAL A 52 19.24 2.13 1.30
N GLU A 53 20.10 3.16 1.36
CA GLU A 53 21.21 3.20 2.32
C GLU A 53 20.70 3.21 3.77
N ALA A 54 19.71 4.05 4.08
CA ALA A 54 19.11 4.11 5.40
C ALA A 54 18.35 2.82 5.75
N ALA A 55 17.66 2.19 4.79
CA ALA A 55 17.05 0.88 4.98
C ALA A 55 18.10 -0.21 5.28
N HIS A 56 19.27 -0.18 4.64
CA HIS A 56 20.38 -1.09 4.96
C HIS A 56 20.92 -0.87 6.37
N HIS A 57 20.97 0.37 6.84
CA HIS A 57 21.35 0.67 8.22
C HIS A 57 20.37 0.04 9.21
N MET A 58 19.07 0.29 9.03
CA MET A 58 18.00 -0.31 9.84
C MET A 58 18.06 -1.85 9.85
N GLN A 59 18.35 -2.48 8.71
CA GLN A 59 18.53 -3.93 8.61
C GLN A 59 19.72 -4.43 9.45
N LYS A 60 20.82 -3.67 9.56
CA LYS A 60 21.97 -4.06 10.38
C LYS A 60 21.65 -3.96 11.87
N GLU A 61 20.87 -2.96 12.27
CA GLU A 61 20.46 -2.79 13.67
C GLU A 61 19.41 -3.83 14.09
N GLN A 62 18.52 -4.21 13.17
CA GLN A 62 17.42 -5.15 13.43
C GLN A 62 17.37 -6.26 12.36
N PRO A 63 18.34 -7.19 12.34
CA PRO A 63 18.50 -8.17 11.27
C PRO A 63 17.34 -9.17 11.15
N ASP A 64 16.62 -9.41 12.26
CA ASP A 64 15.49 -10.32 12.32
C ASP A 64 14.13 -9.61 12.12
N HIS A 65 14.12 -8.28 11.97
CA HIS A 65 12.89 -7.51 11.80
C HIS A 65 12.56 -7.25 10.32
N PRO A 66 11.33 -7.51 9.83
CA PRO A 66 11.02 -7.40 8.40
C PRO A 66 11.03 -5.97 7.83
N LEU A 67 10.85 -4.94 8.67
CA LEU A 67 10.58 -3.57 8.24
C LEU A 67 11.68 -2.94 7.36
N GLY A 68 12.96 -3.08 7.73
CA GLY A 68 14.05 -2.51 6.94
C GLY A 68 14.15 -3.10 5.53
N LEU A 69 13.88 -4.40 5.38
CA LEU A 69 13.83 -5.07 4.07
C LEU A 69 12.61 -4.63 3.25
N LEU A 70 11.47 -4.42 3.90
CA LEU A 70 10.25 -3.95 3.25
C LEU A 70 10.43 -2.52 2.70
N LEU A 71 11.07 -1.64 3.46
CA LEU A 71 11.37 -0.27 3.04
C LEU A 71 12.36 -0.23 1.87
N GLU A 72 13.40 -1.07 1.89
CA GLU A 72 14.30 -1.22 0.74
C GLU A 72 13.54 -1.69 -0.51
N ALA A 73 12.66 -2.68 -0.37
CA ALA A 73 11.85 -3.18 -1.48
C ALA A 73 10.94 -2.09 -2.06
N GLU A 74 10.36 -1.22 -1.21
CA GLU A 74 9.53 -0.11 -1.66
C GLU A 74 10.35 0.97 -2.40
N ALA A 75 11.55 1.30 -1.93
CA ALA A 75 12.45 2.21 -2.67
C ALA A 75 12.79 1.67 -4.07
N ILE A 76 13.10 0.36 -4.16
CA ILE A 76 13.35 -0.32 -5.45
C ILE A 76 12.09 -0.37 -6.31
N TRP A 77 10.90 -0.51 -5.69
CA TRP A 77 9.65 -0.44 -6.41
C TRP A 77 9.45 0.91 -7.10
N TRP A 78 9.70 2.03 -6.43
CA TRP A 78 9.55 3.35 -7.03
C TRP A 78 10.52 3.59 -8.18
N ARG A 79 11.75 3.05 -8.09
CA ARG A 79 12.69 3.04 -9.23
C ARG A 79 12.14 2.20 -10.39
N THR A 80 11.60 1.02 -10.08
CA THR A 80 10.98 0.14 -11.07
C THR A 80 9.74 0.75 -11.72
N TRP A 81 8.92 1.44 -10.94
CA TRP A 81 7.74 2.16 -11.43
C TRP A 81 8.17 3.22 -12.43
N CYS A 82 9.20 4.01 -12.09
CA CYS A 82 9.75 5.01 -12.98
C CYS A 82 10.24 4.42 -14.31
N THR A 83 11.09 3.40 -14.27
CA THR A 83 11.69 2.83 -15.51
C THR A 83 10.71 1.98 -16.32
N SER A 84 9.56 1.59 -15.75
CA SER A 84 8.48 0.88 -16.45
C SER A 84 7.29 1.76 -16.85
N ALA A 85 7.33 3.04 -16.50
CA ALA A 85 6.26 3.98 -16.83
C ALA A 85 6.12 4.16 -18.34
N ASP A 86 4.94 4.55 -18.81
CA ASP A 86 4.74 4.95 -20.20
C ASP A 86 3.58 5.94 -20.24
N PHE A 87 3.63 6.86 -21.21
CA PHE A 87 2.56 7.83 -21.43
C PHE A 87 1.60 7.31 -22.48
N LYS A 88 0.45 6.80 -22.04
CA LYS A 88 -0.60 6.27 -22.91
C LYS A 88 -1.98 6.66 -22.41
N PHE A 89 -2.89 6.95 -23.33
CA PHE A 89 -4.28 7.36 -23.04
C PHE A 89 -4.37 8.63 -22.17
N ALA A 90 -3.42 9.55 -22.36
CA ALA A 90 -3.23 10.77 -21.57
C ALA A 90 -3.03 10.51 -20.06
N MET A 91 -2.22 9.50 -19.76
CA MET A 91 -1.84 9.11 -18.40
C MET A 91 -0.45 8.46 -18.40
N THR A 92 0.43 8.99 -17.56
CA THR A 92 1.70 8.38 -17.16
C THR A 92 1.43 7.28 -16.14
N ASP A 93 1.85 6.06 -16.44
CA ASP A 93 1.71 4.96 -15.49
C ASP A 93 2.67 3.80 -15.77
N ALA A 94 3.04 3.05 -14.74
CA ALA A 94 3.79 1.80 -14.88
C ALA A 94 3.01 0.80 -15.75
N ARG A 95 3.63 0.31 -16.82
CA ARG A 95 3.02 -0.62 -17.77
C ARG A 95 3.67 -1.98 -17.72
N ARG A 96 2.90 -2.98 -18.17
CA ARG A 96 3.39 -4.35 -18.30
C ARG A 96 4.65 -4.36 -19.17
N ARG A 97 5.65 -5.11 -18.72
CA ARG A 97 6.92 -5.29 -19.42
C ARG A 97 7.47 -6.71 -19.22
N PRO A 98 8.45 -7.14 -20.06
CA PRO A 98 9.15 -8.40 -19.84
C PRO A 98 9.86 -8.47 -18.49
N LYS A 99 10.21 -9.70 -18.09
CA LYS A 99 11.06 -9.95 -16.92
C LYS A 99 12.45 -9.36 -17.15
N LEU A 100 12.97 -8.67 -16.15
CA LEU A 100 14.33 -8.12 -16.16
C LEU A 100 15.12 -8.72 -15.00
N GLU A 101 16.44 -8.80 -15.15
CA GLU A 101 17.34 -9.25 -14.08
C GLU A 101 17.29 -8.30 -12.86
N SER A 102 17.07 -7.00 -13.09
CA SER A 102 16.93 -5.99 -12.05
C SER A 102 15.77 -6.26 -11.07
N ASP A 103 14.79 -7.07 -11.46
CA ASP A 103 13.68 -7.46 -10.60
C ASP A 103 14.08 -8.48 -9.53
N ARG A 104 15.21 -9.20 -9.71
CA ARG A 104 15.62 -10.29 -8.83
C ARG A 104 15.77 -9.80 -7.40
N ARG A 105 16.44 -8.67 -7.19
CA ARG A 105 16.63 -8.07 -5.86
C ARG A 105 15.30 -7.77 -5.18
N TYR A 106 14.35 -7.19 -5.90
CA TYR A 106 13.03 -6.87 -5.36
C TYR A 106 12.26 -8.13 -4.89
N LEU A 107 12.32 -9.20 -5.68
CA LEU A 107 11.69 -10.47 -5.35
C LEU A 107 12.38 -11.16 -4.16
N GLU A 108 13.71 -11.11 -4.08
CA GLU A 108 14.49 -11.64 -2.96
C GLU A 108 14.14 -10.92 -1.66
N LEU A 109 14.10 -9.59 -1.67
CA LEU A 109 13.70 -8.78 -0.51
C LEU A 109 12.29 -9.13 -0.06
N SER A 110 11.32 -9.14 -0.98
CA SER A 110 9.93 -9.46 -0.67
C SER A 110 9.80 -10.87 -0.08
N THR A 111 10.50 -11.84 -0.65
CA THR A 111 10.52 -13.23 -0.14
C THR A 111 11.16 -13.31 1.25
N LYS A 112 12.21 -12.53 1.51
CA LYS A 112 12.87 -12.48 2.82
C LYS A 112 11.99 -11.84 3.89
N VAL A 113 11.27 -10.75 3.56
CA VAL A 113 10.25 -10.14 4.44
C VAL A 113 9.21 -11.18 4.84
N LEU A 114 8.65 -11.91 3.85
CA LEU A 114 7.67 -12.96 4.10
C LEU A 114 8.24 -14.04 5.03
N SER A 115 9.45 -14.53 4.73
CA SER A 115 10.10 -15.59 5.51
C SER A 115 10.34 -15.20 6.97
N LEU A 116 10.79 -13.96 7.23
CA LEU A 116 11.00 -13.47 8.59
C LEU A 116 9.67 -13.31 9.32
N ALA A 117 8.67 -12.69 8.68
CA ALA A 117 7.34 -12.53 9.26
C ALA A 117 6.70 -13.89 9.63
N GLU A 118 6.76 -14.88 8.72
CA GLU A 118 6.27 -16.23 8.98
C GLU A 118 7.08 -16.95 10.09
N ALA A 119 8.37 -16.66 10.22
CA ALA A 119 9.19 -17.21 11.30
C ALA A 119 8.77 -16.68 12.67
N HIS A 120 8.48 -15.38 12.79
CA HIS A 120 7.90 -14.80 14.00
C HIS A 120 6.51 -15.36 14.30
N LEU A 121 5.66 -15.50 13.26
CA LEU A 121 4.31 -16.05 13.41
C LEU A 121 4.29 -17.51 13.90
N ARG A 122 5.35 -18.29 13.66
CA ARG A 122 5.49 -19.65 14.23
C ARG A 122 5.76 -19.63 15.73
N GLN A 123 6.29 -18.54 16.28
CA GLN A 123 6.59 -18.39 17.70
C GLN A 123 5.40 -17.79 18.46
N GLY A 124 4.62 -16.94 17.81
CA GLY A 124 3.42 -16.35 18.37
C GLY A 124 2.66 -15.53 17.34
N GLU A 125 1.34 -15.53 17.45
CA GLU A 125 0.51 -14.74 16.54
C GLU A 125 0.65 -13.24 16.81
N SER A 126 0.84 -12.46 15.75
CA SER A 126 1.02 -11.00 15.81
C SER A 126 0.33 -10.32 14.64
N ALA A 127 -0.46 -9.28 14.92
CA ALA A 127 -1.10 -8.46 13.88
C ALA A 127 -0.07 -7.80 12.96
N GLU A 128 1.01 -7.29 13.54
CA GLU A 128 2.11 -6.66 12.81
C GLU A 128 2.81 -7.65 11.86
N MET A 129 3.13 -8.86 12.35
CA MET A 129 3.80 -9.86 11.50
C MET A 129 2.87 -10.40 10.41
N GLN A 130 1.58 -10.56 10.69
CA GLN A 130 0.58 -10.84 9.65
C GLN A 130 0.54 -9.71 8.61
N PHE A 131 0.60 -8.45 9.05
CA PHE A 131 0.65 -7.30 8.15
C PHE A 131 1.90 -7.31 7.26
N TYR A 132 3.10 -7.54 7.80
CA TYR A 132 4.32 -7.64 7.00
C TYR A 132 4.30 -8.81 6.02
N ALA A 133 3.79 -9.98 6.42
CA ALA A 133 3.59 -11.11 5.52
C ALA A 133 2.63 -10.76 4.36
N GLY A 134 1.53 -10.07 4.68
CA GLY A 134 0.57 -9.58 3.68
C GLY A 134 1.17 -8.56 2.72
N MET A 135 1.97 -7.61 3.23
CA MET A 135 2.68 -6.64 2.41
C MET A 135 3.73 -7.29 1.50
N ALA A 136 4.45 -8.30 1.97
CA ALA A 136 5.40 -9.06 1.15
C ALA A 136 4.71 -9.78 -0.02
N GLU A 137 3.60 -10.48 0.24
CA GLU A 137 2.78 -11.13 -0.79
C GLU A 137 2.18 -10.11 -1.78
N ALA A 138 1.75 -8.94 -1.29
CA ALA A 138 1.26 -7.87 -2.15
C ALA A 138 2.38 -7.31 -3.05
N SER A 139 3.59 -7.16 -2.52
CA SER A 139 4.78 -6.75 -3.25
C SER A 139 5.13 -7.75 -4.36
N LEU A 140 5.07 -9.06 -4.07
CA LEU A 140 5.22 -10.12 -5.07
C LEU A 140 4.12 -10.03 -6.14
N ALA A 141 2.85 -9.91 -5.74
CA ALA A 141 1.71 -9.82 -6.64
C ALA A 141 1.86 -8.66 -7.64
N ARG A 142 2.31 -7.51 -7.13
CA ARG A 142 2.57 -6.29 -7.89
C ARG A 142 3.66 -6.49 -8.95
N MET A 143 4.79 -7.11 -8.62
CA MET A 143 5.86 -7.43 -9.59
C MET A 143 5.42 -8.47 -10.63
N TYR A 144 4.71 -9.52 -10.21
CA TYR A 144 4.14 -10.49 -11.13
C TYR A 144 3.12 -9.87 -12.08
N GLY A 145 2.31 -8.92 -11.60
CA GLY A 145 1.37 -8.15 -12.42
C GLY A 145 2.07 -7.30 -13.48
N LEU A 146 3.18 -6.64 -13.10
CA LEU A 146 4.02 -5.89 -14.03
C LEU A 146 4.60 -6.80 -15.13
N ARG A 147 4.93 -8.04 -14.80
CA ARG A 147 5.50 -9.04 -15.73
C ARG A 147 4.47 -9.86 -16.51
N ALA A 148 3.19 -9.53 -16.39
CA ALA A 148 2.07 -10.29 -16.95
C ALA A 148 2.01 -11.76 -16.48
N GLU A 149 2.61 -12.09 -15.33
CA GLU A 149 2.57 -13.41 -14.70
C GLU A 149 1.24 -13.60 -13.93
N ASN A 150 0.12 -13.52 -14.64
CA ASN A 150 -1.22 -13.34 -14.04
C ASN A 150 -1.59 -14.40 -12.99
N ARG A 151 -1.20 -15.66 -13.18
CA ARG A 151 -1.45 -16.73 -12.20
C ARG A 151 -0.67 -16.52 -10.90
N ASN A 152 0.61 -16.14 -11.00
CA ASN A 152 1.44 -15.85 -9.84
C ASN A 152 0.97 -14.58 -9.12
N ALA A 153 0.58 -13.56 -9.89
CA ALA A 153 0.00 -12.33 -9.35
C ALA A 153 -1.30 -12.61 -8.59
N ALA A 154 -2.22 -13.39 -9.16
CA ALA A 154 -3.47 -13.76 -8.53
C ALA A 154 -3.24 -14.55 -7.24
N ARG A 155 -2.40 -15.59 -7.27
CA ARG A 155 -2.08 -16.41 -6.10
C ARG A 155 -1.49 -15.57 -4.97
N SER A 156 -0.50 -14.74 -5.27
CA SER A 156 0.14 -13.89 -4.26
C SER A 156 -0.83 -12.83 -3.73
N GLY A 157 -1.70 -12.27 -4.58
CA GLY A 157 -2.74 -11.33 -4.15
C GLY A 157 -3.78 -11.95 -3.22
N VAL A 158 -4.15 -13.22 -3.42
CA VAL A 158 -5.04 -13.95 -2.50
C VAL A 158 -4.36 -14.18 -1.15
N ARG A 159 -3.11 -14.65 -1.14
CA ARG A 159 -2.32 -14.84 0.10
C ARG A 159 -2.13 -13.52 0.86
N ALA A 160 -1.84 -12.43 0.13
CA ALA A 160 -1.75 -11.09 0.70
C ALA A 160 -3.04 -10.72 1.44
N ARG A 161 -4.19 -10.93 0.80
CA ARG A 161 -5.50 -10.66 1.41
C ARG A 161 -5.74 -11.49 2.66
N GLU A 162 -5.39 -12.77 2.65
CA GLU A 162 -5.56 -13.66 3.82
C GLU A 162 -4.78 -13.14 5.02
N HIS A 163 -3.50 -12.83 4.84
CA HIS A 163 -2.65 -12.25 5.88
C HIS A 163 -3.17 -10.89 6.37
N LEU A 164 -3.55 -9.99 5.46
CA LEU A 164 -4.04 -8.66 5.84
C LEU A 164 -5.40 -8.70 6.56
N LEU A 165 -6.30 -9.61 6.18
CA LEU A 165 -7.53 -9.84 6.93
C LEU A 165 -7.26 -10.41 8.32
N ARG A 166 -6.28 -11.32 8.44
CA ARG A 166 -5.90 -11.86 9.74
C ARG A 166 -5.30 -10.78 10.63
N ALA A 167 -4.41 -9.94 10.09
CA ALA A 167 -3.86 -8.79 10.78
C ALA A 167 -4.97 -7.86 11.29
N LYS A 168 -5.94 -7.50 10.43
CA LYS A 168 -7.09 -6.65 10.79
C LYS A 168 -8.01 -7.27 11.83
N THR A 169 -8.11 -8.61 11.87
CA THR A 169 -8.89 -9.33 12.88
C THR A 169 -8.21 -9.28 14.25
N LEU A 170 -6.88 -9.36 14.27
CA LEU A 170 -6.08 -9.31 15.50
C LEU A 170 -5.98 -7.88 16.05
N ASP A 171 -5.86 -6.89 15.16
CA ASP A 171 -5.86 -5.48 15.49
C ASP A 171 -6.74 -4.69 14.51
N PRO A 172 -7.99 -4.38 14.89
CA PRO A 172 -8.90 -3.57 14.08
C PRO A 172 -8.39 -2.14 13.78
N ASP A 173 -7.52 -1.60 14.64
CA ASP A 173 -6.96 -0.25 14.53
C ASP A 173 -5.66 -0.22 13.70
N LEU A 174 -5.21 -1.37 13.17
CA LEU A 174 -4.11 -1.42 12.21
C LEU A 174 -4.59 -0.95 10.83
N PHE A 175 -4.74 0.36 10.66
CA PHE A 175 -5.27 0.96 9.43
C PHE A 175 -4.38 0.75 8.19
N ASP A 176 -3.10 0.43 8.38
CA ASP A 176 -2.20 0.14 7.28
C ASP A 176 -2.60 -1.12 6.47
N THR A 177 -3.35 -2.06 7.06
CA THR A 177 -3.89 -3.19 6.30
C THR A 177 -4.87 -2.76 5.22
N ASP A 178 -5.54 -1.61 5.43
CA ASP A 178 -6.62 -1.13 4.58
C ASP A 178 -6.09 -0.70 3.20
N PHE A 179 -4.79 -0.39 3.07
CA PHE A 179 -4.16 -0.16 1.77
C PHE A 179 -4.22 -1.40 0.87
N GLY A 180 -3.66 -2.53 1.33
CA GLY A 180 -3.60 -3.75 0.54
C GLY A 180 -4.98 -4.37 0.30
N LEU A 181 -5.84 -4.38 1.34
CA LEU A 181 -7.23 -4.83 1.23
C LEU A 181 -8.05 -3.93 0.29
N GLY A 182 -7.82 -2.62 0.35
CA GLY A 182 -8.46 -1.63 -0.50
C GLY A 182 -8.12 -1.83 -1.97
N LEU A 183 -6.84 -2.00 -2.30
CA LEU A 183 -6.40 -2.31 -3.66
C LEU A 183 -6.93 -3.65 -4.16
N TYR A 184 -6.93 -4.69 -3.33
CA TYR A 184 -7.50 -5.98 -3.69
C TYR A 184 -8.96 -5.82 -4.11
N ASN A 185 -9.78 -5.23 -3.22
CA ASN A 185 -11.22 -5.06 -3.43
C ASN A 185 -11.52 -4.17 -4.65
N TYR A 186 -10.73 -3.12 -4.85
CA TYR A 186 -10.83 -2.27 -6.03
C TYR A 186 -10.58 -3.08 -7.31
N TYR A 187 -9.46 -3.81 -7.38
CA TYR A 187 -9.07 -4.48 -8.62
C TYR A 187 -9.94 -5.68 -8.98
N VAL A 188 -10.31 -6.53 -8.01
CA VAL A 188 -11.15 -7.71 -8.30
C VAL A 188 -12.53 -7.30 -8.83
N ASP A 189 -13.04 -6.14 -8.43
CA ASP A 189 -14.32 -5.62 -8.93
C ASP A 189 -14.19 -4.84 -10.26
N THR A 190 -12.99 -4.38 -10.61
CA THR A 190 -12.71 -3.82 -11.95
C THR A 190 -12.39 -4.88 -13.02
N LEU A 191 -12.31 -6.17 -12.65
CA LEU A 191 -12.10 -7.26 -13.61
C LEU A 191 -13.20 -7.26 -14.69
N SER A 192 -12.84 -7.63 -15.91
CA SER A 192 -13.81 -7.83 -17.00
C SER A 192 -14.84 -8.90 -16.63
N ALA A 193 -16.03 -8.89 -17.24
CA ALA A 193 -17.07 -9.88 -16.95
C ALA A 193 -16.56 -11.32 -17.11
N ALA A 194 -15.82 -11.60 -18.17
CA ALA A 194 -15.17 -12.90 -18.39
C ALA A 194 -14.15 -13.25 -17.29
N ALA A 195 -13.35 -12.28 -16.83
CA ALA A 195 -12.41 -12.48 -15.73
C ALA A 195 -13.14 -12.68 -14.38
N LYS A 196 -14.27 -12.01 -14.14
CA LYS A 196 -15.10 -12.22 -12.94
C LYS A 196 -15.72 -13.62 -12.89
N ILE A 197 -16.00 -14.24 -14.04
CA ILE A 197 -16.42 -15.65 -14.11
C ILE A 197 -15.22 -16.57 -13.87
N LEU A 198 -14.09 -16.32 -14.54
CA LEU A 198 -12.91 -17.16 -14.42
C LEU A 198 -12.31 -17.17 -13.00
N ARG A 199 -12.51 -16.09 -12.23
CA ARG A 199 -12.00 -15.94 -10.86
C ARG A 199 -12.49 -17.07 -9.93
N PHE A 200 -13.70 -17.58 -10.13
CA PHE A 200 -14.25 -18.67 -9.32
C PHE A 200 -13.43 -19.96 -9.48
N PHE A 201 -13.07 -20.30 -10.72
CA PHE A 201 -12.23 -21.47 -11.03
C PHE A 201 -10.79 -21.31 -10.54
N MET A 202 -10.32 -20.06 -10.40
CA MET A 202 -8.99 -19.75 -9.88
C MET A 202 -8.96 -19.56 -8.35
N GLY A 203 -10.10 -19.73 -7.67
CA GLY A 203 -10.19 -19.58 -6.21
C GLY A 203 -9.91 -18.15 -5.73
N ILE A 204 -10.21 -17.13 -6.53
CA ILE A 204 -10.00 -15.72 -6.16
C ILE A 204 -11.27 -15.17 -5.49
N PRO A 205 -11.23 -14.82 -4.19
CA PRO A 205 -12.34 -14.19 -3.50
C PRO A 205 -12.87 -12.93 -4.20
N GLY A 206 -14.16 -12.67 -4.02
CA GLY A 206 -14.77 -11.44 -4.51
C GLY A 206 -14.38 -10.23 -3.66
N GLY A 207 -14.73 -9.06 -4.16
CA GLY A 207 -14.56 -7.78 -3.46
C GLY A 207 -15.48 -6.72 -4.08
N SER A 208 -15.60 -5.59 -3.41
CA SER A 208 -16.42 -4.46 -3.82
C SER A 208 -15.53 -3.25 -4.05
N LYS A 209 -15.64 -2.58 -5.22
CA LYS A 209 -14.88 -1.36 -5.48
C LYS A 209 -15.19 -0.26 -4.47
N GLN A 210 -16.45 -0.15 -4.05
CA GLN A 210 -16.88 0.84 -3.06
C GLN A 210 -16.19 0.61 -1.70
N ASP A 211 -16.12 -0.66 -1.25
CA ASP A 211 -15.35 -1.00 -0.05
C ASP A 211 -13.86 -0.76 -0.25
N GLY A 212 -13.35 -1.04 -1.45
CA GLY A 212 -11.96 -0.74 -1.83
C GLY A 212 -11.61 0.73 -1.64
N VAL A 213 -12.44 1.63 -2.15
CA VAL A 213 -12.27 3.08 -2.00
C VAL A 213 -12.33 3.49 -0.53
N ARG A 214 -13.32 3.00 0.24
CA ARG A 214 -13.45 3.31 1.67
C ARG A 214 -12.21 2.89 2.46
N LEU A 215 -11.68 1.70 2.21
CA LEU A 215 -10.47 1.19 2.86
C LEU A 215 -9.24 2.02 2.49
N LEU A 216 -9.09 2.42 1.23
CA LEU A 216 -8.01 3.32 0.82
C LEU A 216 -8.12 4.68 1.51
N GLU A 217 -9.33 5.25 1.60
CA GLU A 217 -9.58 6.50 2.33
C GLU A 217 -9.22 6.39 3.83
N HIS A 218 -9.48 5.24 4.46
CA HIS A 218 -9.06 4.97 5.83
C HIS A 218 -7.52 4.89 5.97
N ALA A 219 -6.84 4.15 5.08
CA ALA A 219 -5.39 4.05 5.09
C ALA A 219 -4.72 5.42 4.90
N ILE A 220 -5.29 6.28 4.05
CA ILE A 220 -4.82 7.66 3.85
C ILE A 220 -4.96 8.48 5.14
N ALA A 221 -6.08 8.35 5.85
CA ALA A 221 -6.39 9.18 7.01
C ALA A 221 -5.67 8.72 8.29
N GLN A 222 -5.46 7.41 8.46
CA GLN A 222 -5.06 6.82 9.74
C GLN A 222 -3.81 5.93 9.66
N GLY A 223 -3.41 5.47 8.47
CA GLY A 223 -2.22 4.63 8.30
C GLY A 223 -0.93 5.42 8.54
N VAL A 224 0.10 4.74 9.05
CA VAL A 224 1.41 5.35 9.30
C VAL A 224 2.46 4.96 8.26
N LEU A 225 2.40 3.73 7.73
CA LEU A 225 3.35 3.20 6.73
C LEU A 225 2.85 3.41 5.30
N THR A 226 1.55 3.24 5.10
CA THR A 226 0.94 3.07 3.78
C THR A 226 0.13 4.26 3.32
N SER A 227 -0.04 5.30 4.15
CA SER A 227 -0.90 6.46 3.86
C SER A 227 -0.55 7.14 2.53
N ASN A 228 0.74 7.41 2.28
CA ASN A 228 1.18 8.08 1.06
C ASN A 228 0.96 7.22 -0.19
N VAL A 229 1.33 5.93 -0.13
CA VAL A 229 1.16 5.01 -1.27
C VAL A 229 -0.32 4.70 -1.53
N ALA A 230 -1.16 4.61 -0.49
CA ALA A 230 -2.61 4.49 -0.63
C ALA A 230 -3.21 5.71 -1.34
N ARG A 231 -2.77 6.92 -0.97
CA ARG A 231 -3.19 8.17 -1.61
C ARG A 231 -2.82 8.19 -3.09
N PHE A 232 -1.60 7.79 -3.42
CA PHE A 232 -1.13 7.72 -4.81
C PHE A 232 -1.99 6.75 -5.63
N TYR A 233 -2.12 5.49 -5.20
CA TYR A 233 -2.86 4.51 -5.96
C TYR A 233 -4.36 4.80 -6.04
N LEU A 234 -4.98 5.39 -5.01
CA LEU A 234 -6.38 5.81 -5.10
C LEU A 234 -6.56 6.87 -6.19
N ALA A 235 -5.69 7.87 -6.26
CA ALA A 235 -5.74 8.89 -7.31
C ALA A 235 -5.55 8.29 -8.71
N LEU A 236 -4.56 7.39 -8.89
CA LEU A 236 -4.32 6.72 -10.17
C LEU A 236 -5.51 5.86 -10.59
N ASN A 237 -6.13 5.14 -9.65
CA ASN A 237 -7.29 4.30 -9.93
C ASN A 237 -8.53 5.13 -10.31
N LEU A 238 -8.78 6.22 -9.58
CA LEU A 238 -9.84 7.19 -9.91
C LEU A 238 -9.64 7.83 -11.29
N HIS A 239 -8.38 8.10 -11.68
CA HIS A 239 -8.05 8.56 -13.03
C HIS A 239 -8.37 7.46 -14.06
N ARG A 240 -7.75 6.29 -13.90
CA ARG A 240 -7.69 5.24 -14.92
C ARG A 240 -9.04 4.55 -15.15
N TYR A 241 -9.71 4.16 -14.07
CA TYR A 241 -10.89 3.29 -14.13
C TYR A 241 -12.20 4.06 -13.99
N ASP A 242 -12.23 5.08 -13.13
CA ASP A 242 -13.47 5.79 -12.80
C ASP A 242 -13.63 7.12 -13.55
N GLN A 243 -12.55 7.64 -14.16
CA GLN A 243 -12.50 8.94 -14.82
C GLN A 243 -12.97 10.11 -13.93
N GLN A 244 -12.83 9.97 -12.61
CA GLN A 244 -13.18 11.00 -11.63
C GLN A 244 -12.00 11.96 -11.44
N TYR A 245 -11.66 12.73 -12.47
CA TYR A 245 -10.41 13.50 -12.54
C TYR A 245 -10.28 14.57 -11.44
N GLU A 246 -11.36 15.29 -11.10
CA GLU A 246 -11.32 16.26 -9.98
C GLU A 246 -11.09 15.56 -8.63
N LYS A 247 -11.79 14.44 -8.38
CA LYS A 247 -11.59 13.67 -7.14
C LYS A 247 -10.15 13.15 -7.07
N ALA A 248 -9.65 12.59 -8.16
CA ALA A 248 -8.27 12.13 -8.25
C ALA A 248 -7.26 13.26 -8.00
N LEU A 249 -7.50 14.45 -8.55
CA LEU A 249 -6.64 15.63 -8.33
C LEU A 249 -6.65 16.07 -6.87
N ASN A 250 -7.83 16.12 -6.24
CA ASN A 250 -7.95 16.47 -4.82
C ASN A 250 -7.25 15.46 -3.91
N ILE A 251 -7.35 14.16 -4.23
CA ILE A 251 -6.64 13.11 -3.49
C ILE A 251 -5.13 13.21 -3.68
N LEU A 252 -4.66 13.49 -4.91
CA LEU A 252 -3.22 13.51 -5.22
C LEU A 252 -2.51 14.78 -4.73
N THR A 253 -3.18 15.94 -4.77
CA THR A 253 -2.56 17.27 -4.54
C THR A 253 -1.77 17.34 -3.22
N PRO A 254 -2.29 16.85 -2.08
CA PRO A 254 -1.53 16.83 -0.83
C PRO A 254 -0.21 16.06 -0.88
N LEU A 255 -0.05 15.03 -1.75
CA LEU A 255 1.25 14.38 -1.94
C LEU A 255 2.23 15.28 -2.67
N VAL A 256 1.77 15.99 -3.71
CA VAL A 256 2.64 16.84 -4.52
C VAL A 256 3.09 18.07 -3.71
N GLU A 257 2.23 18.57 -2.84
CA GLU A 257 2.57 19.67 -1.93
C GLU A 257 3.56 19.25 -0.84
N ARG A 258 3.40 18.04 -0.28
CA ARG A 258 4.34 17.51 0.72
C ARG A 258 5.68 17.10 0.10
N TYR A 259 5.65 16.53 -1.10
CA TYR A 259 6.83 16.01 -1.80
C TYR A 259 6.97 16.63 -3.20
N PRO A 260 7.25 17.95 -3.29
CA PRO A 260 7.35 18.65 -4.57
C PRO A 260 8.51 18.15 -5.43
N ALA A 261 9.51 17.50 -4.80
CA ALA A 261 10.69 16.93 -5.44
C ALA A 261 10.44 15.57 -6.11
N ASN A 262 9.23 15.01 -6.03
CA ASN A 262 8.91 13.75 -6.69
C ASN A 262 8.42 13.97 -8.13
N PRO A 263 9.19 13.59 -9.17
CA PRO A 263 8.82 13.83 -10.56
C PRO A 263 7.57 13.05 -10.98
N LEU A 264 7.32 11.88 -10.38
CA LEU A 264 6.17 11.03 -10.71
C LEU A 264 4.86 11.66 -10.21
N TYR A 265 4.91 12.32 -9.04
CA TYR A 265 3.77 13.06 -8.51
C TYR A 265 3.45 14.29 -9.35
N GLN A 266 4.48 15.00 -9.83
CA GLN A 266 4.30 16.11 -10.76
C GLN A 266 3.69 15.63 -12.09
N LEU A 267 4.18 14.53 -12.67
CA LEU A 267 3.61 13.93 -13.88
C LEU A 267 2.14 13.56 -13.69
N ALA A 268 1.82 12.80 -12.64
CA ALA A 268 0.45 12.37 -12.35
C ALA A 268 -0.51 13.55 -12.15
N ARG A 269 -0.06 14.63 -11.48
CA ARG A 269 -0.85 15.87 -11.33
C ARG A 269 -1.02 16.60 -12.66
N GLY A 270 0.04 16.66 -13.47
CA GLY A 270 0.00 17.23 -14.81
C GLY A 270 -1.02 16.51 -15.70
N ASP A 271 -1.05 15.18 -15.66
CA ASP A 271 -1.99 14.37 -16.43
C ASP A 271 -3.45 14.63 -16.02
N LEU A 272 -3.70 14.77 -14.71
CA LEU A 272 -5.02 15.14 -14.20
C LEU A 272 -5.44 16.55 -14.64
N TYR A 273 -4.53 17.53 -14.57
CA TYR A 273 -4.80 18.87 -15.10
C TYR A 273 -5.08 18.84 -16.61
N ALA A 274 -4.33 18.05 -17.37
CA ALA A 274 -4.55 17.89 -18.81
C ALA A 274 -5.93 17.32 -19.12
N LYS A 275 -6.35 16.27 -18.40
CA LYS A 275 -7.70 15.69 -18.51
C LYS A 275 -8.82 16.66 -18.16
N LEU A 276 -8.57 17.60 -17.25
CA LEU A 276 -9.49 18.66 -16.86
C LEU A 276 -9.47 19.88 -17.80
N GLY A 277 -8.69 19.83 -18.90
CA GLY A 277 -8.54 20.96 -19.83
C GLY A 277 -7.69 22.12 -19.29
N ARG A 278 -7.07 21.96 -18.12
CA ARG A 278 -6.25 22.97 -17.42
C ARG A 278 -4.82 22.96 -17.95
N LYS A 279 -4.66 23.22 -19.25
CA LYS A 279 -3.41 23.00 -20.00
C LYS A 279 -2.19 23.74 -19.44
N GLN A 280 -2.36 24.98 -18.96
CA GLN A 280 -1.26 25.75 -18.38
C GLN A 280 -0.75 25.15 -17.06
N GLN A 281 -1.66 24.68 -16.22
CA GLN A 281 -1.31 23.99 -14.96
C GLN A 281 -0.63 22.64 -15.24
N ALA A 282 -1.11 21.92 -16.26
CA ALA A 282 -0.47 20.70 -16.72
C ALA A 282 0.97 20.95 -17.19
N LEU A 283 1.18 21.94 -18.06
CA LEU A 283 2.49 22.33 -18.56
C LEU A 283 3.44 22.73 -17.41
N ALA A 284 2.96 23.47 -16.42
CA ALA A 284 3.76 23.83 -15.24
C ALA A 284 4.22 22.59 -14.47
N CYS A 285 3.34 21.60 -14.26
CA CYS A 285 3.70 20.35 -13.60
C CYS A 285 4.74 19.55 -14.41
N TYR A 286 4.57 19.44 -15.73
CA TYR A 286 5.52 18.73 -16.58
C TYR A 286 6.91 19.40 -16.62
N ARG A 287 6.96 20.73 -16.65
CA ARG A 287 8.21 21.49 -16.52
C ARG A 287 8.88 21.26 -15.17
N ALA A 288 8.10 21.26 -14.07
CA ALA A 288 8.61 20.95 -12.75
C ALA A 288 9.21 19.54 -12.72
N ALA A 289 8.50 18.53 -13.23
CA ALA A 289 8.99 17.16 -13.31
C ALA A 289 10.34 17.04 -14.06
N SER A 290 10.49 17.77 -15.18
CA SER A 290 11.72 17.75 -15.97
C SER A 290 12.90 18.49 -15.33
N ALA A 291 12.64 19.43 -14.41
CA ALA A 291 13.69 20.20 -13.74
C ALA A 291 14.25 19.49 -12.51
N LEU A 292 13.54 18.47 -12.00
CA LEU A 292 13.94 17.74 -10.80
C LEU A 292 15.13 16.81 -11.07
N PRO A 293 16.16 16.82 -10.21
CA PRO A 293 17.23 15.85 -10.30
C PRO A 293 16.70 14.47 -9.92
N VAL A 294 17.12 13.45 -10.66
CA VAL A 294 16.85 12.04 -10.38
C VAL A 294 18.20 11.32 -10.38
N GLN A 295 18.54 10.67 -9.27
CA GLN A 295 19.86 10.06 -9.05
C GLN A 295 20.19 8.98 -10.08
N ASN A 296 19.19 8.17 -10.43
CA ASN A 296 19.34 7.10 -11.42
C ASN A 296 19.18 7.63 -12.86
N ALA A 297 20.22 7.50 -13.68
CA ALA A 297 20.27 8.04 -15.04
C ALA A 297 19.20 7.46 -15.99
N GLU A 298 18.88 6.17 -15.86
CA GLU A 298 17.83 5.51 -16.66
C GLU A 298 16.46 6.11 -16.32
N CYS A 299 16.10 6.17 -15.03
CA CYS A 299 14.87 6.81 -14.57
C CYS A 299 14.82 8.30 -14.95
N GLN A 300 15.95 9.04 -14.87
CA GLN A 300 15.99 10.44 -15.30
C GLN A 300 15.71 10.60 -16.81
N ALA A 301 16.31 9.74 -17.64
CA ALA A 301 16.03 9.73 -19.08
C ALA A 301 14.54 9.44 -19.33
N HIS A 302 13.98 8.47 -18.62
CA HIS A 302 12.60 8.08 -18.75
C HIS A 302 11.61 9.18 -18.33
N VAL A 303 11.88 9.89 -17.24
CA VAL A 303 11.10 11.08 -16.82
C VAL A 303 11.11 12.14 -17.92
N ARG A 304 12.25 12.40 -18.57
CA ARG A 304 12.32 13.37 -19.68
C ARG A 304 11.48 12.94 -20.89
N ASP A 305 11.49 11.65 -21.22
CA ASP A 305 10.69 11.13 -22.33
C ASP A 305 9.19 11.18 -22.03
N LEU A 306 8.78 10.85 -20.80
CA LEU A 306 7.41 11.01 -20.33
C LEU A 306 6.95 12.47 -20.39
N VAL A 307 7.77 13.41 -19.92
CA VAL A 307 7.48 14.85 -20.01
C VAL A 307 7.31 15.29 -21.46
N ARG A 308 8.21 14.87 -22.36
CA ARG A 308 8.13 15.22 -23.79
C ARG A 308 6.81 14.72 -24.40
N ALA A 309 6.45 13.47 -24.15
CA ALA A 309 5.20 12.87 -24.64
C ALA A 309 3.97 13.58 -24.05
N SER A 310 4.01 13.91 -22.76
CA SER A 310 2.92 14.57 -22.05
C SER A 310 2.68 15.99 -22.57
N ILE A 311 3.74 16.78 -22.74
CA ILE A 311 3.65 18.15 -23.30
C ILE A 311 3.14 18.11 -24.75
N ALA A 312 3.63 17.18 -25.57
CA ALA A 312 3.18 17.03 -26.94
C ALA A 312 1.66 16.74 -27.03
N SER A 313 1.09 16.08 -26.01
CA SER A 313 -0.35 15.79 -25.96
C SER A 313 -1.24 16.99 -25.58
N LEU A 314 -0.66 18.11 -25.13
CA LEU A 314 -1.45 19.25 -24.66
C LEU A 314 -2.10 20.06 -25.78
N ASP A 315 -1.81 19.82 -27.07
CA ASP A 315 -2.33 20.59 -28.22
C ASP A 315 -2.36 22.10 -27.93
N LEU A 316 -1.25 22.64 -27.40
CA LEU A 316 -1.10 24.06 -27.15
C LEU A 316 -0.94 24.74 -28.51
N ARG A 317 -1.96 25.47 -28.97
CA ARG A 317 -1.79 26.37 -30.13
C ARG A 317 -0.77 27.45 -29.75
N PRO A 318 0.10 27.86 -30.69
CA PRO A 318 1.11 28.89 -30.45
C PRO A 318 0.51 30.23 -30.00
#